data_AF-A0A0D9A473-F1
#
_entry.id   AF-A0A0D9A473-F1
#
_cell.length_a   1.000
_cell.length_b   1.000
_cell.length_c   1.000
_cell.angle_alpha   90.00
_cell.angle_beta   90.00
_cell.angle_gamma   90.00
#
_symmetry.space_group_name_H-M   'P 1'
#
loop_
_entity.id
_entity.type
_entity.pdbx_description
1 polymer ?
#
loop_
_entity_poly.entity_id
_entity_poly.type
_entity_poly.pdbx_seq_one_letter_code
_entity_poly.pdbx_strand_id
1 'polypeptide(L)'
;MKPDDEFFTYSEKVFDYEVVFSPSVQESVSLVFNSSDETRKIVSGNVAKLKINNVRLLKKVDYFAGLLHDRLNGCQEQIKQQAYKILPLAILSIYGGKSAVVDIDFVLNYEGNLSGYRLPGDEPTPEELAAQAVIDSKIEYLESYGFGACDEFDVAIIDLVKKGYADDESLQNLVQTLESKIKHEEDIALLQKAWNVFHASFLNNDDEVFAAFDLAMDVALVKFTINDLDSIASIYYDVGRIVKINEAIDTYFSEVIIPSDIREKSDIFRWPSNVYI
;
A
#
# COMPACT_ATOMS: atom_id res chain seq x y z
N MET A 1 7.71 25.74 22.09
CA MET A 1 6.98 26.84 21.42
C MET A 1 7.53 28.14 21.96
N LYS A 2 7.80 29.14 21.08
CA LYS A 2 8.36 30.42 21.51
C LYS A 2 7.31 31.24 22.27
N PRO A 3 7.69 31.99 23.32
CA PRO A 3 6.76 32.60 24.27
C PRO A 3 6.35 34.03 23.86
N ASP A 4 5.95 34.23 22.61
CA ASP A 4 5.52 35.56 22.10
C ASP A 4 4.20 35.43 21.33
N ASP A 5 3.16 34.90 21.98
CA ASP A 5 1.81 34.87 21.42
C ASP A 5 0.85 35.65 22.34
N GLU A 6 0.27 36.71 21.79
CA GLU A 6 -0.83 37.53 22.34
C GLU A 6 -2.02 36.67 22.86
N PHE A 7 -2.07 35.38 22.48
CA PHE A 7 -3.01 34.37 22.97
C PHE A 7 -2.96 34.18 24.50
N PHE A 8 -1.77 34.25 25.11
CA PHE A 8 -1.62 34.09 26.58
C PHE A 8 -2.03 35.34 27.37
N THR A 9 -1.98 36.52 26.75
CA THR A 9 -2.32 37.79 27.43
C THR A 9 -3.82 37.90 27.70
N TYR A 10 -4.66 37.19 26.92
CA TYR A 10 -6.12 37.16 27.11
C TYR A 10 -6.64 35.93 27.86
N SER A 11 -5.81 34.91 28.10
CA SER A 11 -6.21 33.68 28.80
C SER A 11 -6.08 33.77 30.33
N GLU A 12 -5.35 34.76 30.86
CA GLU A 12 -5.01 34.85 32.29
C GLU A 12 -6.21 35.09 33.24
N LYS A 13 -7.41 35.43 32.72
CA LYS A 13 -8.58 35.77 33.57
C LYS A 13 -9.88 34.98 33.31
N VAL A 14 -9.88 34.00 32.40
CA VAL A 14 -11.15 33.36 31.96
C VAL A 14 -11.18 31.84 32.14
N PHE A 15 -10.06 31.20 32.47
CA PHE A 15 -9.99 29.74 32.65
C PHE A 15 -9.58 29.37 34.08
N ASP A 16 -10.54 28.84 34.87
CA ASP A 16 -10.29 28.43 36.27
C ASP A 16 -9.47 27.13 36.38
N TYR A 17 -9.45 26.29 35.33
CA TYR A 17 -8.56 25.13 35.22
C TYR A 17 -8.50 24.65 33.75
N GLU A 18 -7.34 24.15 33.33
CA GLU A 18 -7.15 23.49 32.04
C GLU A 18 -7.17 21.97 32.22
N VAL A 19 -8.03 21.27 31.46
CA VAL A 19 -8.02 19.80 31.39
C VAL A 19 -7.32 19.36 30.14
N VAL A 20 -6.17 18.71 30.31
CA VAL A 20 -5.50 18.01 29.21
C VAL A 20 -6.19 16.66 29.03
N PHE A 21 -7.10 16.58 28.07
CA PHE A 21 -7.75 15.32 27.72
C PHE A 21 -6.83 14.47 26.84
N SER A 22 -6.19 13.46 27.43
CA SER A 22 -5.30 12.51 26.76
C SER A 22 -5.78 11.07 26.94
N PRO A 23 -6.90 10.67 26.31
CA PRO A 23 -7.42 9.32 26.40
C PRO A 23 -6.43 8.30 25.84
N SER A 24 -6.43 7.10 26.41
CA SER A 24 -5.68 5.97 25.87
C SER A 24 -6.23 5.55 24.50
N VAL A 25 -5.42 4.86 23.70
CA VAL A 25 -5.85 4.31 22.40
C VAL A 25 -7.09 3.43 22.57
N GLN A 26 -7.13 2.61 23.62
CA GLN A 26 -8.25 1.68 23.88
C GLN A 26 -9.54 2.42 24.26
N GLU A 27 -9.47 3.48 25.06
CA GLU A 27 -10.62 4.33 25.39
C GLU A 27 -11.13 5.05 24.15
N SER A 28 -10.24 5.61 23.33
CA SER A 28 -10.65 6.29 22.08
C SER A 28 -11.27 5.33 21.07
N VAL A 29 -10.70 4.13 20.91
CA VAL A 29 -11.21 3.08 20.02
C VAL A 29 -12.58 2.59 20.49
N SER A 30 -12.73 2.25 21.77
CA SER A 30 -14.03 1.82 22.31
C SER A 30 -15.09 2.92 22.19
N LEU A 31 -14.74 4.18 22.38
CA LEU A 31 -15.67 5.30 22.23
C LEU A 31 -16.28 5.43 20.82
N VAL A 32 -15.55 5.02 19.77
CA VAL A 32 -16.00 5.12 18.38
C VAL A 32 -16.55 3.81 17.82
N PHE A 33 -15.92 2.67 18.13
CA PHE A 33 -16.20 1.38 17.48
C PHE A 33 -17.02 0.41 18.36
N ASN A 34 -18.04 0.90 19.07
CA ASN A 34 -18.84 0.14 20.05
C ASN A 34 -19.75 -0.98 19.47
N SER A 35 -19.68 -1.30 18.18
CA SER A 35 -20.57 -2.28 17.53
C SER A 35 -19.94 -3.66 17.39
N SER A 36 -20.76 -4.71 17.44
CA SER A 36 -20.37 -6.12 17.26
C SER A 36 -20.02 -6.53 15.82
N ASP A 37 -20.10 -5.60 14.86
CA ASP A 37 -19.84 -5.81 13.44
C ASP A 37 -18.38 -6.25 13.19
N GLU A 38 -18.22 -7.31 12.41
CA GLU A 38 -16.93 -7.91 12.04
C GLU A 38 -16.04 -6.91 11.30
N THR A 39 -16.62 -6.05 10.47
CA THR A 39 -15.92 -4.97 9.77
C THR A 39 -15.24 -4.02 10.76
N ARG A 40 -15.99 -3.59 11.78
CA ARG A 40 -15.47 -2.65 12.78
C ARG A 40 -14.45 -3.29 13.72
N LYS A 41 -14.47 -4.62 13.87
CA LYS A 41 -13.41 -5.36 14.59
C LYS A 41 -12.08 -5.35 13.83
N ILE A 42 -12.11 -5.59 12.52
CA ILE A 42 -10.89 -5.54 11.68
C ILE A 42 -10.30 -4.13 11.72
N VAL A 43 -11.14 -3.12 11.47
CA VAL A 43 -10.73 -1.72 11.45
C VAL A 43 -10.20 -1.26 12.82
N SER A 44 -10.86 -1.61 13.92
CA SER A 44 -10.39 -1.24 15.27
C SER A 44 -9.04 -1.89 15.63
N GLY A 45 -8.82 -3.15 15.22
CA GLY A 45 -7.52 -3.81 15.37
C GLY A 45 -6.40 -3.06 14.63
N ASN A 46 -6.67 -2.63 13.40
CA ASN A 46 -5.72 -1.88 12.58
C ASN A 46 -5.41 -0.48 13.15
N VAL A 47 -6.45 0.23 13.58
CA VAL A 47 -6.34 1.53 14.28
C VAL A 47 -5.50 1.41 15.55
N ALA A 48 -5.71 0.35 16.34
CA ALA A 48 -4.96 0.11 17.57
C ALA A 48 -3.48 -0.17 17.29
N LYS A 49 -3.16 -0.96 16.25
CA LYS A 49 -1.78 -1.19 15.80
C LYS A 49 -1.08 0.11 15.39
N LEU A 50 -1.79 0.99 14.69
CA LEU A 50 -1.29 2.32 14.32
C LEU A 50 -1.24 3.32 15.48
N LYS A 51 -1.73 2.93 16.67
CA LYS A 51 -1.77 3.75 17.90
C LYS A 51 -2.53 5.07 17.75
N ILE A 52 -3.58 5.08 16.93
CA ILE A 52 -4.39 6.28 16.70
C ILE A 52 -5.30 6.52 17.91
N ASN A 53 -5.05 7.61 18.64
CA ASN A 53 -5.87 8.03 19.79
C ASN A 53 -6.77 9.24 19.50
N ASN A 54 -6.60 9.89 18.35
CA ASN A 54 -7.37 11.07 17.97
C ASN A 54 -8.77 10.67 17.48
N VAL A 55 -9.79 10.93 18.32
CA VAL A 55 -11.19 10.60 18.06
C VAL A 55 -11.71 11.16 16.73
N ARG A 56 -11.21 12.31 16.25
CA ARG A 56 -11.61 12.86 14.93
C ARG A 56 -11.14 11.97 13.78
N LEU A 57 -9.92 11.42 13.88
CA LEU A 57 -9.40 10.48 12.90
C LEU A 57 -10.18 9.17 12.97
N LEU A 58 -10.46 8.67 14.17
CA LEU A 58 -11.25 7.45 14.37
C LEU A 58 -12.65 7.56 13.75
N LYS A 59 -13.34 8.69 13.92
CA LYS A 59 -14.64 8.93 13.28
C LYS A 59 -14.55 9.00 11.75
N LYS A 60 -13.46 9.55 11.19
CA LYS A 60 -13.22 9.50 9.74
C LYS A 60 -13.02 8.07 9.26
N VAL A 61 -12.25 7.28 10.01
CA VAL A 61 -12.06 5.85 9.71
C VAL A 61 -13.40 5.13 9.72
N ASP A 62 -14.23 5.31 10.75
CA ASP A 62 -15.56 4.70 10.85
C ASP A 62 -16.47 5.08 9.68
N TYR A 63 -16.46 6.37 9.28
CA TYR A 63 -17.24 6.86 8.15
C TYR A 63 -16.85 6.18 6.83
N PHE A 64 -15.56 6.19 6.47
CA PHE A 64 -15.10 5.58 5.23
C PHE A 64 -15.21 4.05 5.26
N ALA A 65 -15.01 3.42 6.43
CA ALA A 65 -15.21 1.99 6.58
C ALA A 65 -16.67 1.59 6.30
N GLY A 66 -17.63 2.39 6.74
CA GLY A 66 -19.05 2.19 6.41
C GLY A 66 -19.33 2.31 4.91
N LEU A 67 -18.77 3.33 4.25
CA LEU A 67 -18.92 3.51 2.80
C LEU A 67 -18.33 2.35 1.99
N LEU A 68 -17.15 1.87 2.41
CA LEU A 68 -16.52 0.72 1.78
C LEU A 68 -17.29 -0.57 2.07
N HIS A 69 -17.82 -0.75 3.27
CA HIS A 69 -18.59 -1.95 3.62
C HIS A 69 -19.75 -2.21 2.66
N ASP A 70 -20.53 -1.16 2.34
CA ASP A 70 -21.68 -1.27 1.44
C ASP A 70 -21.27 -1.66 0.01
N ARG A 71 -20.05 -1.31 -0.41
CA ARG A 71 -19.51 -1.59 -1.75
C ARG A 71 -18.74 -2.90 -1.84
N LEU A 72 -18.08 -3.28 -0.75
CA LEU A 72 -17.32 -4.53 -0.63
C LEU A 72 -18.20 -5.71 -0.19
N ASN A 73 -19.50 -5.48 -0.02
CA ASN A 73 -20.42 -6.54 0.33
C ASN A 73 -20.46 -7.61 -0.78
N GLY A 74 -20.28 -8.88 -0.41
CA GLY A 74 -20.15 -9.99 -1.37
C GLY A 74 -18.76 -10.20 -1.97
N CYS A 75 -17.78 -9.31 -1.73
CA CYS A 75 -16.39 -9.51 -2.16
C CYS A 75 -15.68 -10.58 -1.31
N GLN A 76 -14.58 -11.11 -1.87
CA GLN A 76 -13.69 -12.03 -1.16
C GLN A 76 -13.10 -11.37 0.09
N GLU A 77 -12.84 -12.18 1.12
CA GLU A 77 -12.40 -11.68 2.43
C GLU A 77 -11.01 -11.02 2.37
N GLN A 78 -10.14 -11.47 1.46
CA GLN A 78 -8.80 -10.90 1.26
C GLN A 78 -8.86 -9.42 0.83
N ILE A 79 -9.77 -9.08 -0.08
CA ILE A 79 -9.96 -7.71 -0.58
C ILE A 79 -10.51 -6.81 0.51
N LYS A 80 -11.45 -7.30 1.33
CA LYS A 80 -11.95 -6.57 2.50
C LYS A 80 -10.84 -6.31 3.50
N GLN A 81 -10.03 -7.32 3.80
CA GLN A 81 -8.91 -7.19 4.73
C GLN A 81 -7.88 -6.17 4.24
N GLN A 82 -7.57 -6.16 2.94
CA GLN A 82 -6.70 -5.15 2.35
C GLN A 82 -7.30 -3.74 2.49
N ALA A 83 -8.55 -3.55 2.10
CA ALA A 83 -9.22 -2.26 2.18
C ALA A 83 -9.24 -1.69 3.61
N TYR A 84 -9.58 -2.53 4.59
CA TYR A 84 -9.61 -2.13 6.01
C TYR A 84 -8.23 -2.01 6.65
N LYS A 85 -7.17 -2.44 5.97
CA LYS A 85 -5.77 -2.23 6.37
C LYS A 85 -5.22 -0.93 5.82
N ILE A 86 -5.40 -0.64 4.53
CA ILE A 86 -4.91 0.62 3.95
C ILE A 86 -5.69 1.83 4.48
N LEU A 87 -7.00 1.70 4.73
CA LEU A 87 -7.86 2.84 5.09
C LEU A 87 -7.39 3.60 6.34
N PRO A 88 -7.14 2.96 7.51
CA PRO A 88 -6.66 3.66 8.69
C PRO A 88 -5.27 4.30 8.49
N LEU A 89 -4.39 3.63 7.72
CA LEU A 89 -3.07 4.14 7.39
C LEU A 89 -3.17 5.40 6.53
N ALA A 90 -3.98 5.37 5.46
CA ALA A 90 -4.22 6.52 4.60
C ALA A 90 -4.79 7.72 5.38
N ILE A 91 -5.75 7.48 6.28
CA ILE A 91 -6.34 8.55 7.10
C ILE A 91 -5.30 9.14 8.07
N LEU A 92 -4.46 8.31 8.69
CA LEU A 92 -3.39 8.80 9.55
C LEU A 92 -2.36 9.60 8.75
N SER A 93 -1.94 9.12 7.59
CA SER A 93 -0.95 9.79 6.73
C SER A 93 -1.45 11.10 6.14
N ILE A 94 -2.73 11.21 5.81
CA ILE A 94 -3.32 12.42 5.21
C ILE A 94 -3.74 13.44 6.27
N TYR A 95 -4.39 12.99 7.35
CA TYR A 95 -5.03 13.88 8.33
C TYR A 95 -4.33 13.91 9.70
N GLY A 96 -3.34 13.05 9.95
CA GLY A 96 -2.66 12.91 11.24
C GLY A 96 -1.72 14.05 11.61
N GLY A 97 -1.29 14.86 10.63
CA GLY A 97 -0.37 15.98 10.86
C GLY A 97 0.89 15.51 11.60
N LYS A 98 1.18 16.10 12.77
CA LYS A 98 2.36 15.74 13.59
C LYS A 98 2.32 14.34 14.19
N SER A 99 1.16 13.68 14.21
CA SER A 99 1.01 12.31 14.69
C SER A 99 1.24 11.28 13.58
N ALA A 100 1.34 11.71 12.33
CA ALA A 100 1.65 10.83 11.21
C ALA A 100 3.16 10.54 11.20
N VAL A 101 3.53 9.26 11.30
CA VAL A 101 4.93 8.81 11.16
C VAL A 101 5.34 8.78 9.69
N VAL A 102 4.40 8.41 8.82
CA VAL A 102 4.58 8.31 7.36
C VAL A 102 3.62 9.24 6.64
N ASP A 103 4.15 9.99 5.69
CA ASP A 103 3.37 10.81 4.76
C ASP A 103 2.79 9.94 3.64
N ILE A 104 1.73 10.46 2.99
CA ILE A 104 1.01 9.68 1.98
C ILE A 104 1.85 9.42 0.73
N ASP A 105 2.76 10.33 0.38
CA ASP A 105 3.66 10.17 -0.75
C ASP A 105 4.65 9.04 -0.51
N PHE A 106 5.17 8.92 0.72
CA PHE A 106 6.01 7.78 1.13
C PHE A 106 5.24 6.47 1.05
N VAL A 107 3.99 6.42 1.51
CA VAL A 107 3.15 5.20 1.44
C VAL A 107 2.91 4.77 -0.02
N LEU A 108 2.65 5.73 -0.92
CA LEU A 108 2.43 5.44 -2.35
C LEU A 108 3.69 4.90 -3.04
N ASN A 109 4.85 5.46 -2.71
CA ASN A 109 6.15 5.07 -3.28
C ASN A 109 6.84 3.93 -2.52
N TYR A 110 6.21 3.36 -1.49
CA TYR A 110 6.81 2.29 -0.72
C TYR A 110 6.75 0.96 -1.49
N GLU A 111 7.92 0.41 -1.79
CA GLU A 111 8.11 -0.83 -2.57
C GLU A 111 8.59 -2.01 -1.71
N GLY A 112 8.53 -1.87 -0.38
CA GLY A 112 9.08 -2.85 0.55
C GLY A 112 10.56 -2.62 0.87
N ASN A 113 11.19 -3.59 1.53
CA ASN A 113 12.49 -3.44 2.21
C ASN A 113 13.74 -3.45 1.30
N LEU A 114 13.61 -3.13 0.02
CA LEU A 114 14.79 -3.07 -0.88
C LEU A 114 15.49 -1.70 -0.89
N SER A 115 14.88 -0.64 -0.36
CA SER A 115 15.42 0.72 -0.47
C SER A 115 16.56 1.05 0.51
N GLY A 116 17.01 0.10 1.33
CA GLY A 116 18.05 0.29 2.36
C GLY A 116 19.44 -0.26 2.02
N TYR A 117 19.62 -0.92 0.87
CA TYR A 117 20.91 -1.53 0.50
C TYR A 117 21.92 -0.47 0.06
N ARG A 118 22.83 -0.08 0.97
CA ARG A 118 24.02 0.69 0.62
C ARG A 118 25.07 -0.23 0.00
N LEU A 119 25.60 0.15 -1.16
CA LEU A 119 26.76 -0.50 -1.74
C LEU A 119 27.96 -0.35 -0.80
N PRO A 120 28.77 -1.41 -0.57
CA PRO A 120 29.95 -1.31 0.27
C PRO A 120 30.96 -0.33 -0.35
N GLY A 121 31.27 0.78 0.33
CA GLY A 121 32.35 1.69 -0.07
C GLY A 121 32.08 3.19 0.04
N ASP A 122 30.83 3.62 0.18
CA ASP A 122 30.50 5.03 0.44
C ASP A 122 30.52 5.31 1.94
N GLU A 123 31.48 6.14 2.39
CA GLU A 123 31.48 6.70 3.73
C GLU A 123 30.47 7.87 3.78
N PRO A 124 29.35 7.71 4.48
CA PRO A 124 28.30 8.70 4.45
C PRO A 124 28.63 9.90 5.31
N THR A 125 28.18 11.06 4.84
CA THR A 125 28.19 12.26 5.66
C THR A 125 27.24 12.10 6.86
N PRO A 126 27.46 12.83 7.97
CA PRO A 126 26.55 12.82 9.12
C PRO A 126 25.10 13.23 8.75
N GLU A 127 24.92 14.08 7.74
CA GLU A 127 23.61 14.50 7.24
C GLU A 127 22.89 13.37 6.49
N GLU A 128 23.60 12.60 5.66
CA GLU A 128 23.04 11.43 4.97
C GLU A 128 22.68 10.30 5.93
N LEU A 129 23.46 10.10 7.00
CA LEU A 129 23.12 9.15 8.06
C LEU A 129 21.83 9.54 8.80
N ALA A 130 21.65 10.82 9.09
CA ALA A 130 20.45 11.31 9.75
C ALA A 130 19.21 11.20 8.85
N ALA A 131 19.34 11.52 7.56
CA ALA A 131 18.26 11.34 6.58
C ALA A 131 17.88 9.86 6.42
N GLN A 132 18.87 8.97 6.37
CA GLN A 132 18.65 7.53 6.26
C GLN A 132 17.92 6.99 7.49
N ALA A 133 18.33 7.38 8.70
CA ALA A 133 17.68 6.93 9.93
C ALA A 133 16.18 7.30 9.97
N VAL A 134 15.80 8.45 9.38
CA VAL A 134 14.39 8.83 9.24
C VAL A 134 13.67 7.89 8.28
N ILE A 135 14.26 7.56 7.14
CA ILE A 135 13.69 6.62 6.17
C ILE A 135 13.54 5.22 6.79
N ASP A 136 14.59 4.72 7.44
CA ASP A 136 14.59 3.41 8.09
C ASP A 136 13.48 3.31 9.16
N SER A 137 13.28 4.38 9.94
CA SER A 137 12.19 4.43 10.93
C SER A 137 10.79 4.39 10.30
N LYS A 138 10.62 4.96 9.11
CA LYS A 138 9.36 4.89 8.35
C LYS A 138 9.12 3.49 7.80
N ILE A 139 10.17 2.83 7.32
CA ILE A 139 10.12 1.44 6.83
C ILE A 139 9.75 0.50 7.98
N GLU A 140 10.44 0.58 9.12
CA GLU A 140 10.16 -0.24 10.31
C GLU A 140 8.72 -0.02 10.81
N TYR A 141 8.20 1.21 10.72
CA TYR A 141 6.81 1.51 11.06
C TYR A 141 5.82 0.78 10.13
N LEU A 142 6.05 0.80 8.81
CA LEU A 142 5.19 0.10 7.85
C LEU A 142 5.29 -1.42 8.00
N GLU A 143 6.49 -1.96 8.20
CA GLU A 143 6.72 -3.39 8.40
C GLU A 143 6.09 -3.91 9.70
N SER A 144 6.24 -3.18 10.81
CA SER A 144 5.63 -3.55 12.09
C SER A 144 4.10 -3.47 12.04
N TYR A 145 3.55 -2.60 11.19
CA TYR A 145 2.12 -2.59 10.87
C TYR A 145 1.72 -3.77 9.95
N GLY A 146 2.69 -4.36 9.25
CA GLY A 146 2.53 -5.42 8.28
C GLY A 146 2.17 -4.92 6.89
N PHE A 147 2.37 -3.65 6.59
CA PHE A 147 2.13 -3.06 5.27
C PHE A 147 3.26 -3.43 4.30
N GLY A 148 2.88 -3.83 3.08
CA GLY A 148 3.80 -4.31 2.04
C GLY A 148 4.00 -3.24 0.97
N ALA A 149 3.42 -3.43 -0.21
CA ALA A 149 3.41 -2.44 -1.26
C ALA A 149 1.99 -1.92 -1.51
N CYS A 150 1.86 -0.68 -1.98
CA CYS A 150 0.60 -0.19 -2.55
C CYS A 150 0.37 -0.81 -3.92
N ASP A 151 -0.86 -1.27 -4.16
CA ASP A 151 -1.35 -1.57 -5.51
C ASP A 151 -2.37 -0.51 -6.00
N GLU A 152 -2.91 -0.71 -7.20
CA GLU A 152 -3.91 0.18 -7.80
C GLU A 152 -5.19 0.31 -6.96
N PHE A 153 -5.59 -0.77 -6.26
CA PHE A 153 -6.77 -0.76 -5.40
C PHE A 153 -6.52 0.06 -4.12
N ASP A 154 -5.33 -0.07 -3.52
CA ASP A 154 -4.90 0.75 -2.40
C ASP A 154 -4.86 2.23 -2.78
N VAL A 155 -4.39 2.55 -3.99
CA VAL A 155 -4.36 3.92 -4.53
C VAL A 155 -5.77 4.48 -4.69
N ALA A 156 -6.71 3.70 -5.24
CA ALA A 156 -8.10 4.12 -5.36
C ALA A 156 -8.74 4.44 -3.99
N ILE A 157 -8.41 3.66 -2.94
CA ILE A 157 -8.85 3.96 -1.57
C ILE A 157 -8.17 5.24 -1.04
N ILE A 158 -6.87 5.40 -1.27
CA ILE A 158 -6.13 6.60 -0.88
C ILE A 158 -6.75 7.85 -1.53
N ASP A 159 -7.07 7.79 -2.81
CA ASP A 159 -7.65 8.91 -3.55
C ASP A 159 -9.07 9.24 -3.08
N LEU A 160 -9.88 8.22 -2.73
CA LEU A 160 -11.16 8.43 -2.06
C LEU A 160 -10.99 9.20 -0.74
N VAL A 161 -9.97 8.84 0.06
CA VAL A 161 -9.68 9.50 1.33
C VAL A 161 -9.14 10.93 1.12
N LYS A 162 -8.31 11.16 0.08
CA LYS A 162 -7.79 12.48 -0.30
C LYS A 162 -8.91 13.43 -0.73
N LYS A 163 -9.85 12.94 -1.56
CA LYS A 163 -11.04 13.73 -1.96
C LYS A 163 -11.90 14.11 -0.75
N GLY A 164 -11.94 13.26 0.28
CA GLY A 164 -12.57 13.56 1.56
C GLY A 164 -14.10 13.39 1.57
N TYR A 165 -14.70 13.08 0.42
CA TYR A 165 -16.09 12.69 0.24
C TYR A 165 -16.17 11.64 -0.89
N ALA A 166 -17.26 10.87 -0.90
CA ALA A 166 -17.50 9.86 -1.93
C ALA A 166 -18.55 10.40 -2.92
N ASP A 167 -18.11 10.78 -4.10
CA ASP A 167 -18.99 11.01 -5.25
C ASP A 167 -19.19 9.72 -6.05
N ASP A 168 -20.25 9.68 -6.87
CA ASP A 168 -20.60 8.49 -7.64
C ASP A 168 -19.46 8.05 -8.58
N GLU A 169 -18.66 9.00 -9.08
CA GLU A 169 -17.52 8.73 -9.96
C GLU A 169 -16.35 8.04 -9.23
N SER A 170 -15.94 8.53 -8.05
CA SER A 170 -14.87 7.85 -7.28
C SER A 170 -15.30 6.47 -6.81
N LEU A 171 -16.58 6.30 -6.48
CA LEU A 171 -17.12 5.01 -6.10
C LEU A 171 -17.18 4.05 -7.29
N GLN A 172 -17.55 4.52 -8.48
CA GLN A 172 -17.50 3.72 -9.70
C GLN A 172 -16.08 3.29 -10.05
N ASN A 173 -15.12 4.21 -9.97
CA ASN A 173 -13.72 3.89 -10.21
C ASN A 173 -13.22 2.80 -9.23
N LEU A 174 -13.51 2.94 -7.93
CA LEU A 174 -13.14 1.94 -6.93
C LEU A 174 -13.74 0.55 -7.24
N VAL A 175 -15.00 0.49 -7.68
CA VAL A 175 -15.64 -0.76 -8.10
C VAL A 175 -14.96 -1.34 -9.34
N GLN A 176 -14.64 -0.52 -10.34
CA GLN A 176 -13.96 -0.97 -11.56
C GLN A 176 -12.55 -1.50 -11.29
N THR A 177 -11.76 -0.81 -10.46
CA THR A 177 -10.43 -1.27 -10.04
C THR A 177 -10.54 -2.58 -9.27
N LEU A 178 -11.55 -2.71 -8.41
CA LEU A 178 -11.80 -3.94 -7.66
C LEU A 178 -12.20 -5.12 -8.54
N GLU A 179 -13.14 -4.92 -9.49
CA GLU A 179 -13.53 -5.96 -10.44
C GLU A 179 -12.36 -6.39 -11.32
N SER A 180 -11.56 -5.41 -11.77
CA SER A 180 -10.35 -5.67 -12.55
C SER A 180 -9.34 -6.47 -11.75
N LYS A 181 -9.15 -6.13 -10.47
CA LYS A 181 -8.26 -6.87 -9.57
C LYS A 181 -8.72 -8.31 -9.34
N ILE A 182 -10.01 -8.53 -9.05
CA ILE A 182 -10.56 -9.89 -8.86
C ILE A 182 -10.33 -10.73 -10.12
N LYS A 183 -10.68 -10.17 -11.27
CA LYS A 183 -10.51 -10.86 -12.55
C LYS A 183 -9.05 -11.13 -12.86
N HIS A 184 -8.16 -10.18 -12.55
CA HIS A 184 -6.72 -10.35 -12.70
C HIS A 184 -6.24 -11.51 -11.83
N GLU A 185 -6.54 -11.50 -10.53
CA GLU A 185 -6.14 -12.58 -9.61
C GLU A 185 -6.65 -13.96 -10.04
N GLU A 186 -7.87 -14.04 -10.59
CA GLU A 186 -8.40 -15.27 -11.19
C GLU A 186 -7.64 -15.69 -12.46
N ASP A 187 -7.40 -14.74 -13.38
CA ASP A 187 -6.71 -14.97 -14.64
C ASP A 187 -5.22 -15.34 -14.43
N ILE A 188 -4.57 -14.85 -13.37
CA ILE A 188 -3.16 -15.10 -13.03
C ILE A 188 -2.94 -16.12 -11.90
N ALA A 189 -3.93 -16.96 -11.59
CA ALA A 189 -3.81 -18.00 -10.55
C ALA A 189 -2.62 -18.96 -10.77
N LEU A 190 -2.27 -19.24 -12.03
CA LEU A 190 -1.08 -20.04 -12.37
C LEU A 190 0.22 -19.34 -11.98
N LEU A 191 0.31 -18.03 -12.19
CA LEU A 191 1.46 -17.23 -11.79
C LEU A 191 1.57 -17.18 -10.26
N GLN A 192 0.47 -16.98 -9.53
CA GLN A 192 0.47 -17.05 -8.07
C GLN A 192 0.96 -18.41 -7.55
N LYS A 193 0.58 -19.51 -8.23
CA LYS A 193 1.07 -20.84 -7.90
C LYS A 193 2.59 -20.97 -8.12
N ALA A 194 3.12 -20.40 -9.20
CA ALA A 194 4.57 -20.37 -9.45
C ALA A 194 5.31 -19.60 -8.35
N TRP A 195 4.80 -18.42 -7.96
CA TRP A 195 5.31 -17.65 -6.82
C TRP A 195 5.26 -18.42 -5.51
N ASN A 196 4.21 -19.23 -5.27
CA ASN A 196 4.15 -20.07 -4.08
C ASN A 196 5.24 -21.14 -4.09
N VAL A 197 5.57 -21.74 -5.24
CA VAL A 197 6.68 -22.72 -5.33
C VAL A 197 8.02 -22.05 -5.02
N PHE A 198 8.21 -20.82 -5.50
CA PHE A 198 9.39 -20.01 -5.20
C PHE A 198 9.50 -19.65 -3.70
N HIS A 199 8.40 -19.23 -3.07
CA HIS A 199 8.41 -18.79 -1.67
C HIS A 199 8.26 -19.91 -0.63
N ALA A 200 7.74 -21.09 -1.02
CA ALA A 200 7.45 -22.17 -0.07
C ALA A 200 8.67 -23.00 0.33
N SER A 201 9.82 -22.80 -0.33
CA SER A 201 10.98 -23.67 -0.19
C SER A 201 12.28 -22.88 -0.18
N PHE A 202 13.19 -23.27 0.71
CA PHE A 202 14.60 -22.85 0.69
C PHE A 202 15.50 -23.91 0.04
N LEU A 203 14.91 -24.95 -0.59
CA LEU A 203 15.64 -25.99 -1.29
C LEU A 203 16.09 -25.50 -2.67
N ASN A 204 17.14 -26.10 -3.22
CA ASN A 204 17.60 -25.82 -4.57
C ASN A 204 16.68 -26.50 -5.59
N ASN A 205 15.55 -25.87 -5.89
CA ASN A 205 14.50 -26.35 -6.81
C ASN A 205 14.31 -25.42 -8.01
N ASP A 206 15.39 -24.76 -8.46
CA ASP A 206 15.40 -23.78 -9.56
C ASP A 206 14.63 -24.30 -10.79
N ASP A 207 14.87 -25.54 -11.22
CA ASP A 207 14.21 -26.10 -12.40
C ASP A 207 12.68 -26.23 -12.24
N GLU A 208 12.20 -26.51 -11.03
CA GLU A 208 10.76 -26.59 -10.74
C GLU A 208 10.12 -25.21 -10.70
N VAL A 209 10.80 -24.24 -10.10
CA VAL A 209 10.37 -22.82 -10.05
C VAL A 209 10.25 -22.26 -11.46
N PHE A 210 11.31 -22.37 -12.26
CA PHE A 210 11.32 -21.82 -13.61
C PHE A 210 10.37 -22.55 -14.55
N ALA A 211 10.19 -23.88 -14.39
CA ALA A 211 9.16 -24.59 -15.15
C ALA A 211 7.74 -24.09 -14.82
N ALA A 212 7.47 -23.71 -13.56
CA ALA A 212 6.19 -23.15 -13.17
C ALA A 212 5.97 -21.74 -13.74
N PHE A 213 6.99 -20.88 -13.73
CA PHE A 213 6.93 -19.56 -14.35
C PHE A 213 6.79 -19.63 -15.88
N ASP A 214 7.55 -20.50 -16.52
CA ASP A 214 7.46 -20.73 -17.96
C ASP A 214 6.05 -21.17 -18.37
N LEU A 215 5.46 -22.11 -17.62
CA LEU A 215 4.08 -22.55 -17.86
C LEU A 215 3.07 -21.40 -17.65
N ALA A 216 3.27 -20.55 -16.64
CA ALA A 216 2.40 -19.40 -16.40
C ALA A 216 2.49 -18.38 -17.55
N MET A 217 3.69 -18.10 -18.06
CA MET A 217 3.88 -17.23 -19.23
C MET A 217 3.23 -17.85 -20.48
N ASP A 218 3.51 -19.11 -20.79
CA ASP A 218 2.97 -19.76 -22.00
C ASP A 218 1.42 -19.75 -22.06
N VAL A 219 0.75 -19.79 -20.89
CA VAL A 219 -0.71 -19.88 -20.81
C VAL A 219 -1.38 -18.52 -20.61
N ALA A 220 -0.76 -17.62 -19.83
CA ALA A 220 -1.41 -16.43 -19.30
C ALA A 220 -0.65 -15.12 -19.57
N LEU A 221 0.38 -15.10 -20.43
CA LEU A 221 1.15 -13.88 -20.73
C LEU A 221 0.25 -12.69 -21.14
N VAL A 222 -0.79 -12.92 -21.94
CA VAL A 222 -1.76 -11.89 -22.38
C VAL A 222 -2.56 -11.29 -21.23
N LYS A 223 -2.53 -11.93 -20.06
CA LYS A 223 -3.23 -11.52 -18.85
C LYS A 223 -2.32 -10.85 -17.84
N PHE A 224 -1.00 -10.82 -18.06
CA PHE A 224 -0.09 -10.22 -17.10
C PHE A 224 -0.23 -8.71 -17.11
N THR A 225 0.02 -8.08 -15.96
CA THR A 225 0.32 -6.65 -15.92
C THR A 225 1.81 -6.44 -16.24
N ILE A 226 2.17 -5.19 -16.56
CA ILE A 226 3.57 -4.80 -16.77
C ILE A 226 4.41 -5.13 -15.52
N ASN A 227 3.85 -4.92 -14.32
CA ASN A 227 4.54 -5.18 -13.06
C ASN A 227 4.72 -6.69 -12.77
N ASP A 228 3.76 -7.53 -13.18
CA ASP A 228 3.91 -8.99 -13.08
C ASP A 228 5.08 -9.47 -13.93
N LEU A 229 5.17 -8.96 -15.16
CA LEU A 229 6.25 -9.28 -16.08
C LEU A 229 7.60 -8.75 -15.60
N ASP A 230 7.65 -7.50 -15.09
CA ASP A 230 8.85 -6.89 -14.52
C ASP A 230 9.40 -7.70 -13.32
N SER A 231 8.50 -8.15 -12.44
CA SER A 231 8.86 -8.95 -11.27
C SER A 231 9.49 -10.29 -11.66
N ILE A 232 8.92 -10.99 -12.65
CA ILE A 232 9.50 -12.24 -13.18
C ILE A 232 10.83 -11.93 -13.89
N ALA A 233 10.89 -10.83 -14.64
CA ALA A 233 12.06 -10.47 -15.40
C ALA A 233 13.27 -10.18 -14.52
N SER A 234 13.08 -9.53 -13.37
CA SER A 234 14.16 -9.34 -12.39
C SER A 234 14.83 -10.67 -12.01
N ILE A 235 14.04 -11.70 -11.70
CA ILE A 235 14.56 -13.02 -11.30
C ILE A 235 15.26 -13.74 -12.46
N TYR A 236 14.69 -13.67 -13.66
CA TYR A 236 15.28 -14.29 -14.85
C TYR A 236 16.62 -13.63 -15.22
N TYR A 237 16.74 -12.32 -15.02
CA TYR A 237 17.99 -11.59 -15.19
C TYR A 237 19.02 -11.99 -14.12
N ASP A 238 18.63 -12.10 -12.85
CA ASP A 238 19.51 -12.48 -11.75
C ASP A 238 20.12 -13.88 -11.93
N VAL A 239 19.37 -14.82 -12.50
CA VAL A 239 19.83 -16.20 -12.78
C VAL A 239 20.45 -16.35 -14.18
N GLY A 240 20.50 -15.27 -14.97
CA GLY A 240 21.13 -15.24 -16.30
C GLY A 240 20.31 -15.90 -17.42
N ARG A 241 19.01 -16.13 -17.22
CA ARG A 241 18.07 -16.68 -18.22
C ARG A 241 17.47 -15.59 -19.13
N ILE A 242 18.31 -14.65 -19.57
CA ILE A 242 17.91 -13.38 -20.22
C ILE A 242 17.21 -13.60 -21.57
N VAL A 243 17.68 -14.56 -22.38
CA VAL A 243 17.15 -14.78 -23.74
C VAL A 243 15.65 -15.13 -23.71
N LYS A 244 15.27 -16.04 -22.81
CA LYS A 244 13.89 -16.53 -22.72
C LYS A 244 12.92 -15.47 -22.21
N ILE A 245 13.33 -14.69 -21.22
CA ILE A 245 12.48 -13.61 -20.70
C ILE A 245 12.33 -12.47 -21.72
N ASN A 246 13.39 -12.14 -22.48
CA ASN A 246 13.28 -11.10 -23.50
C ASN A 246 12.33 -11.51 -24.64
N GLU A 247 12.34 -12.79 -25.04
CA GLU A 247 11.35 -13.33 -25.99
C GLU A 247 9.91 -13.17 -25.46
N ALA A 248 9.69 -13.44 -24.17
CA ALA A 248 8.38 -13.25 -23.54
C ALA A 248 7.99 -11.76 -23.45
N ILE A 249 8.93 -10.86 -23.14
CA ILE A 249 8.72 -9.42 -23.11
C ILE A 249 8.35 -8.89 -24.51
N ASP A 250 9.10 -9.29 -25.54
CA ASP A 250 8.83 -8.89 -26.92
C ASP A 250 7.43 -9.37 -27.38
N THR A 251 7.06 -10.60 -27.00
CA THR A 251 5.73 -11.15 -27.27
C THR A 251 4.64 -10.35 -26.55
N TYR A 252 4.86 -10.01 -25.28
CA TYR A 252 3.92 -9.21 -24.50
C TYR A 252 3.69 -7.80 -25.10
N PHE A 253 4.75 -7.09 -25.48
CA PHE A 253 4.61 -5.77 -26.10
C PHE A 253 4.08 -5.80 -27.54
N SER A 254 4.20 -6.91 -28.25
CA SER A 254 3.67 -7.03 -29.61
C SER A 254 2.21 -7.50 -29.65
N GLU A 255 1.79 -8.36 -28.72
CA GLU A 255 0.46 -8.98 -28.72
C GLU A 255 -0.52 -8.34 -27.72
N VAL A 256 -0.02 -7.74 -26.63
CA VAL A 256 -0.84 -7.33 -25.47
C VAL A 256 -0.92 -5.81 -25.34
N ILE A 257 0.23 -5.12 -25.41
CA ILE A 257 0.25 -3.66 -25.37
C ILE A 257 0.09 -3.13 -26.79
N ILE A 258 -1.12 -2.67 -27.12
CA ILE A 258 -1.30 -1.88 -28.34
C ILE A 258 -0.70 -0.49 -28.07
N PRO A 259 0.20 0.04 -28.93
CA PRO A 259 0.86 1.34 -28.73
C PRO A 259 -0.06 2.56 -28.55
N SER A 260 -1.39 2.39 -28.67
CA SER A 260 -2.42 3.41 -28.46
C SER A 260 -2.92 3.53 -27.02
N ASP A 261 -2.66 2.54 -26.16
CA ASP A 261 -3.24 2.42 -24.82
C ASP A 261 -2.37 3.04 -23.72
N ILE A 262 -1.07 3.18 -23.95
CA ILE A 262 -0.13 3.85 -23.04
C ILE A 262 0.34 5.12 -23.72
N ARG A 263 -0.15 6.28 -23.27
CA ARG A 263 0.15 7.58 -23.89
C ARG A 263 1.15 8.38 -23.08
N GLU A 264 1.07 8.24 -21.76
CA GLU A 264 1.92 8.93 -20.81
C GLU A 264 2.47 7.97 -19.76
N LYS A 265 3.63 8.32 -19.18
CA LYS A 265 4.27 7.54 -18.12
C LYS A 265 3.37 7.37 -16.88
N SER A 266 2.45 8.29 -16.66
CA SER A 266 1.45 8.27 -15.59
C SER A 266 0.34 7.24 -15.79
N ASP A 267 0.19 6.69 -16.99
CA ASP A 267 -0.82 5.67 -17.29
C ASP A 267 -0.43 4.29 -16.71
N ILE A 268 0.85 4.11 -16.38
CA ILE A 268 1.36 2.90 -15.75
C ILE A 268 1.55 3.18 -14.25
N PHE A 269 0.80 2.44 -13.43
CA PHE A 269 1.03 2.46 -11.99
C PHE A 269 2.36 1.77 -11.68
N ARG A 270 3.36 2.59 -11.34
CA ARG A 270 4.78 2.24 -11.13
C ARG A 270 5.48 1.85 -12.43
N TRP A 271 6.58 2.54 -12.71
CA TRP A 271 7.36 2.25 -13.90
C TRP A 271 8.22 1.00 -13.67
N PRO A 272 8.26 0.05 -14.61
CA PRO A 272 9.06 -1.16 -14.47
C PRO A 272 10.55 -0.86 -14.23
N SER A 273 11.18 -1.68 -13.40
CA SER A 273 12.59 -1.54 -13.03
C SER A 273 13.54 -2.13 -14.07
N ASN A 274 13.08 -3.14 -14.82
CA ASN A 274 13.86 -3.75 -15.88
C ASN A 274 14.02 -2.80 -17.07
N VAL A 275 15.27 -2.51 -17.46
CA VAL A 275 15.61 -1.58 -18.55
C VAL A 275 15.10 -2.05 -19.92
N TYR A 276 14.80 -3.34 -20.07
CA TYR A 276 14.27 -3.91 -21.32
C TYR A 276 12.76 -3.72 -21.49
N ILE A 277 12.02 -3.43 -20.42
CA ILE A 277 10.58 -3.15 -20.41
C ILE A 277 10.35 -1.62 -20.50
#